data_AF-A0A1R1S6E9-F1
#
_entry.id   AF-A0A1R1S6E9-F1
#
_cell.length_a   1.000
_cell.length_b   1.000
_cell.length_c   1.000
_cell.angle_alpha   90.00
_cell.angle_beta   90.00
_cell.angle_gamma   90.00
#
_symmetry.space_group_name_H-M   'P 1'
#
loop_
_entity.id
_entity.type
_entity.pdbx_description
1 polymer ?
#
loop_
_entity_poly.entity_id
_entity_poly.type
_entity_poly.pdbx_seq_one_letter_code
_entity_poly.pdbx_strand_id
1 'polypeptide(L)' 'LVRLLDIDRVLLGGRVVLADPEPYARGVAATLAADAARAGGRAVPVDVVGRGGQAVAEGAAQLVLAPLFAVG' A
#
# COMPACT_ATOMS: atom_id res chain seq x y z
N LEU A 1 -0.75 -12.10 -5.73
CA LEU A 1 -1.69 -11.58 -4.72
C LEU A 1 -2.29 -10.24 -5.11
N VAL A 2 -1.51 -9.20 -5.43
CA VAL A 2 -2.02 -7.86 -5.83
C VAL A 2 -3.09 -7.92 -6.92
N ARG A 3 -2.84 -8.69 -7.99
CA ARG A 3 -3.81 -8.90 -9.07
C ARG A 3 -5.03 -9.77 -8.72
N LEU A 4 -4.92 -10.63 -7.71
CA LEU A 4 -6.02 -11.49 -7.28
C LEU A 4 -7.02 -10.75 -6.38
N LEU A 5 -6.58 -9.64 -5.79
CA LEU A 5 -7.33 -8.86 -4.81
C LEU A 5 -7.78 -7.50 -5.38
N ASP A 6 -7.57 -7.25 -6.68
CA ASP A 6 -7.83 -5.97 -7.36
C ASP A 6 -7.40 -4.74 -6.54
N ILE A 7 -6.14 -4.74 -6.09
CA ILE A 7 -5.65 -3.71 -5.18
C ILE A 7 -5.23 -2.46 -5.95
N ASP A 8 -5.82 -1.33 -5.60
CA ASP A 8 -5.54 -0.03 -6.23
C ASP A 8 -4.20 0.60 -5.84
N ARG A 9 -3.65 0.23 -4.67
CA ARG A 9 -2.40 0.78 -4.13
C ARG A 9 -1.72 -0.19 -3.17
N VAL A 10 -0.39 -0.23 -3.20
CA VAL A 10 0.43 -0.94 -2.22
C VAL A 10 1.06 0.05 -1.24
N LEU A 11 0.90 -0.22 0.06
CA LEU A 11 1.54 0.55 1.13
C LEU A 11 2.62 -0.31 1.81
N LEU A 12 3.85 0.20 1.85
CA LEU A 12 4.97 -0.44 2.54
C LEU A 12 5.11 0.14 3.95
N GLY A 13 5.05 -0.72 4.94
CA GLY A 13 5.24 -0.38 6.35
C GLY A 13 6.18 -1.35 7.06
N GLY A 14 6.29 -1.18 8.37
CA GLY A 14 7.16 -2.00 9.22
C GLY A 14 8.52 -1.37 9.45
N ARG A 15 9.12 -1.68 10.60
CA ARG A 15 10.34 -1.05 11.11
C ARG A 15 11.51 -1.07 10.13
N VAL A 16 11.69 -2.18 9.40
CA VAL A 16 12.81 -2.37 8.47
C VAL A 16 12.66 -1.47 7.24
N VAL A 17 11.46 -1.45 6.64
CA VAL A 17 11.16 -0.57 5.50
C VAL A 17 11.28 0.89 5.92
N LEU A 18 10.72 1.25 7.07
CA LEU A 18 10.76 2.64 7.54
C LEU A 18 12.17 3.11 7.92
N ALA A 19 13.11 2.20 8.19
CA ALA A 19 14.50 2.55 8.48
C ALA A 19 15.29 2.97 7.23
N ASP A 20 14.93 2.46 6.05
CA ASP A 20 15.51 2.85 4.77
C ASP A 20 14.46 2.66 3.65
N PRO A 21 13.51 3.59 3.50
CA PRO A 21 12.29 3.36 2.72
C PRO A 21 12.50 3.27 1.21
N GLU A 22 13.52 3.97 0.72
CA GLU A 22 13.69 4.26 -0.70
C GLU A 22 14.09 3.01 -1.53
N PRO A 23 15.03 2.14 -1.10
CA PRO A 23 15.32 0.89 -1.80
C PRO A 23 14.12 -0.05 -1.88
N TYR A 24 13.31 -0.13 -0.82
CA TYR A 24 12.12 -1.00 -0.79
C TYR A 24 11.02 -0.48 -1.71
N ALA A 25 10.72 0.82 -1.68
CA ALA A 25 9.72 1.41 -2.55
C ALA A 25 10.06 1.17 -4.03
N ARG A 26 11.31 1.46 -4.43
CA ARG A 26 11.77 1.24 -5.80
C ARG A 26 11.77 -0.24 -6.21
N GLY A 27 12.28 -1.12 -5.35
CA GLY A 27 12.35 -2.55 -5.64
C GLY A 27 10.98 -3.19 -5.81
N VAL A 28 10.03 -2.85 -4.94
CA VAL A 28 8.66 -3.33 -5.03
C VAL A 28 7.94 -2.74 -6.25
N ALA A 29 8.10 -1.45 -6.52
CA ALA A 29 7.52 -0.82 -7.71
C ALA A 29 8.02 -1.46 -9.01
N ALA A 30 9.34 -1.71 -9.12
CA ALA A 30 9.93 -2.38 -10.28
C ALA A 30 9.39 -3.82 -10.45
N THR A 31 9.24 -4.55 -9.35
CA THR A 31 8.71 -5.92 -9.36
C THR A 31 7.26 -5.95 -9.83
N LEU A 32 6.42 -5.03 -9.35
CA LEU A 32 5.02 -4.93 -9.74
C LEU A 32 4.85 -4.45 -11.18
N ALA A 33 5.68 -3.52 -11.64
CA ALA A 33 5.68 -3.08 -13.03
C ALA A 33 6.06 -4.23 -13.99
N ALA A 34 7.07 -5.03 -13.64
CA ALA A 34 7.45 -6.21 -14.43
C ALA A 34 6.35 -7.28 -14.45
N ASP A 35 5.63 -7.47 -13.35
CA ASP A 35 4.49 -8.40 -13.29
C ASP A 35 3.29 -7.90 -14.11
N ALA A 36 2.97 -6.61 -14.01
CA ALA A 36 1.93 -5.97 -14.79
C ALA A 36 2.21 -6.07 -16.31
N ALA A 37 3.46 -5.81 -16.72
CA ALA A 37 3.88 -5.96 -18.11
C ALA A 37 3.72 -7.40 -18.64
N ARG A 38 4.09 -8.40 -17.83
CA ARG A 38 3.92 -9.82 -18.19
C ARG A 38 2.45 -10.25 -18.26
N ALA A 39 1.58 -9.60 -17.50
CA ALA A 39 0.17 -9.96 -17.37
C ALA A 39 -0.79 -9.09 -18.19
N GLY A 40 -0.30 -8.08 -18.92
CA GLY A 40 -1.14 -7.09 -19.60
C GLY A 40 -1.96 -6.20 -18.66
N GLY A 41 -1.53 -6.04 -17.42
CA GLY A 41 -2.24 -5.29 -16.38
C GLY A 41 -1.71 -3.87 -16.16
N ARG A 42 -2.42 -3.09 -15.34
CA ARG A 42 -1.98 -1.75 -14.92
C ARG A 42 -0.88 -1.84 -13.86
N ALA A 43 0.04 -0.87 -13.89
CA ALA A 43 0.98 -0.68 -12.79
C ALA A 43 0.23 -0.22 -11.53
N VAL A 44 0.58 -0.80 -10.38
CA VAL A 44 -0.02 -0.45 -9.10
C VAL A 44 0.94 0.50 -8.36
N PRO A 45 0.50 1.70 -7.95
CA PRO A 45 1.34 2.63 -7.21
C PRO A 45 1.78 2.03 -5.87
N VAL A 46 3.04 2.28 -5.51
CA VAL A 46 3.67 1.83 -4.27
C VAL A 46 4.09 3.06 -3.48
N ASP A 47 3.52 3.21 -2.29
CA ASP A 47 3.88 4.28 -1.36
C ASP A 47 4.41 3.69 -0.06
N VAL A 48 5.23 4.46 0.65
CA VAL A 48 5.62 4.14 2.03
C VAL A 48 4.65 4.82 2.98
N VAL A 49 4.28 4.12 4.03
CA VAL A 49 3.42 4.68 5.08
C VAL A 49 4.07 5.94 5.67
N GLY A 50 3.51 7.11 5.39
CA GLY A 50 4.06 8.43 5.78
C GLY A 50 4.02 8.72 7.29
N ARG A 51 3.33 7.88 8.08
CA ARG A 51 3.28 7.95 9.54
C ARG A 51 3.63 6.59 10.14
N GLY A 52 4.92 6.38 10.41
CA GLY A 52 5.40 5.13 11.01
C GLY A 52 4.57 4.72 12.24
N GLY A 53 4.42 3.42 12.50
CA GLY A 53 3.69 2.84 13.65
C GLY A 53 2.17 3.13 13.75
N GLN A 54 1.72 4.32 13.36
CA GLN A 54 0.37 4.84 13.59
C GLN A 54 -0.59 4.56 12.44
N ALA A 55 -0.14 4.20 11.23
CA ALA A 55 -1.07 3.88 10.15
C ALA A 55 -1.98 2.67 10.43
N VAL A 56 -1.54 1.75 11.29
CA VAL A 56 -2.41 0.68 11.80
C VAL A 56 -3.48 1.25 12.72
N ALA A 57 -3.12 2.21 13.58
CA ALA A 57 -4.05 2.90 14.46
C ALA A 57 -5.03 3.78 13.68
N GLU A 58 -4.57 4.47 12.63
CA GLU A 58 -5.43 5.27 11.74
C GLU A 58 -6.34 4.37 10.90
N GLY A 59 -5.84 3.26 10.35
CA GLY A 59 -6.67 2.26 9.67
C GLY A 59 -7.72 1.63 10.59
N ALA A 60 -7.34 1.34 11.84
CA ALA A 60 -8.28 0.86 12.86
C ALA A 60 -9.31 1.94 13.24
N ALA A 61 -8.87 3.19 13.40
CA ALA A 61 -9.77 4.31 13.63
C ALA A 61 -10.74 4.50 12.46
N GLN A 62 -10.26 4.39 11.21
CA GLN A 62 -11.11 4.45 10.02
C GLN A 62 -12.13 3.31 10.00
N LEU A 63 -11.78 2.09 10.40
CA LEU A 63 -12.75 0.99 10.52
C LEU A 63 -13.84 1.27 11.56
N VAL A 64 -13.46 1.89 12.68
CA VAL A 64 -14.39 2.27 13.74
C VAL A 64 -15.26 3.47 13.33
N LEU A 65 -14.68 4.41 12.59
CA LEU A 65 -15.32 5.68 12.23
C LEU A 65 -16.04 5.65 10.88
N ALA A 66 -15.70 4.73 9.97
CA ALA A 66 -16.30 4.65 8.63
C ALA A 66 -17.84 4.57 8.65
N PRO A 67 -18.50 3.83 9.57
CA PRO A 67 -19.96 3.83 9.65
C PRO A 67 -20.57 5.19 10.00
N LEU A 68 -19.82 6.07 10.68
CA LEU A 68 -20.27 7.41 11.04
C LEU A 68 -20.22 8.40 9.86
N PHE A 69 -19.37 8.11 8.87
CA PHE A 69 -19.22 8.91 7.65
C PHE A 69 -19.84 8.24 6.41
N ALA A 70 -20.50 7.09 6.57
CA ALA A 70 -21.15 6.34 5.49
C ALA A 70 -22.60 6.76 5.22
N VAL A 71 -23.13 7.75 5.95
CA VAL A 71 -24.48 8.30 5.72
C VAL A 71 -24.35 9.80 5.42
N GLY A 72 -24.35 10.11 4.13
CA GLY A 72 -24.43 11.45 3.56
C GLY A 72 -24.90 11.36 2.13
#